data_AF-A0A7J6TLS6-F1
#
_entry.id   AF-A0A7J6TLS6-F1
#
_cell.length_a   1.000
_cell.length_b   1.000
_cell.length_c   1.000
_cell.angle_alpha   90.00
_cell.angle_beta   90.00
_cell.angle_gamma   90.00
#
_symmetry.space_group_name_H-M   'P 1'
#
loop_
_entity.id
_entity.type
_entity.pdbx_description
1 polymer ?
#
loop_
_entity_poly.entity_id
_entity_poly.type
_entity_poly.pdbx_seq_one_letter_code
_entity_poly.pdbx_strand_id
1 'polypeptide(L)'
;VSQFLSVIANVDEHLNERWSLQILTSHETASWLSSGLDVVEGVRAKRRLVIRPVPWPFNHDTINKIMFNASFWEAIEPSNADKVLVFQSDSVMCGSGDLDDFLEYDYIGAPWKHRPLGLSVGNGGFSLRSRSLLMECIRSCEEEEVSLVHCDTTLNEG
;
A
#
# COMPACT_ATOMS: atom_id res chain seq x y z
N VAL A 1 2.94 -10.63 -17.15
CA VAL A 1 3.36 -9.31 -17.69
C VAL A 1 2.16 -8.46 -18.10
N SER A 2 1.30 -8.93 -19.02
CA SER A 2 0.08 -8.20 -19.45
C SER A 2 -0.92 -7.87 -18.32
N GLN A 3 -1.07 -8.75 -17.32
CA GLN A 3 -2.01 -8.53 -16.21
C GLN A 3 -1.68 -7.28 -15.39
N PHE A 4 -0.41 -7.03 -15.06
CA PHE A 4 -0.04 -5.89 -14.22
C PHE A 4 -0.26 -4.54 -14.90
N LEU A 5 0.01 -4.44 -16.22
CA LEU A 5 -0.32 -3.24 -16.99
C LEU A 5 -1.82 -2.99 -17.05
N SER A 6 -2.62 -4.06 -17.12
CA SER A 6 -4.08 -3.95 -17.14
C SER A 6 -4.59 -3.37 -15.81
N VAL A 7 -4.00 -3.77 -14.67
CA VAL A 7 -4.32 -3.20 -13.36
C VAL A 7 -3.92 -1.72 -13.28
N ILE A 8 -2.72 -1.37 -13.76
CA ILE A 8 -2.27 0.04 -13.77
C ILE A 8 -3.22 0.91 -14.61
N ALA A 9 -3.59 0.45 -15.81
CA ALA A 9 -4.52 1.16 -16.67
C ALA A 9 -5.90 1.30 -16.02
N ASN A 10 -6.42 0.21 -15.46
CA ASN A 10 -7.71 0.21 -14.76
C ASN A 10 -7.72 1.19 -13.58
N VAL A 11 -6.68 1.22 -12.74
CA VAL A 11 -6.61 2.16 -11.63
C VAL A 11 -6.50 3.61 -12.15
N ASP A 12 -5.63 3.88 -13.12
CA ASP A 12 -5.46 5.23 -13.70
C ASP A 12 -6.78 5.84 -14.21
N GLU A 13 -7.64 5.02 -14.82
CA GLU A 13 -8.95 5.45 -15.33
C GLU A 13 -9.90 5.95 -14.25
N HIS A 14 -9.74 5.49 -13.00
CA HIS A 14 -10.61 5.84 -11.88
C HIS A 14 -10.04 6.93 -10.97
N LEU A 15 -8.79 7.34 -11.19
CA LEU A 15 -8.16 8.36 -10.36
C LEU A 15 -8.40 9.75 -10.96
N ASN A 16 -8.89 10.69 -10.14
CA ASN A 16 -8.93 12.11 -10.53
C ASN A 16 -7.51 12.73 -10.50
N GLU A 17 -7.38 13.98 -10.95
CA GLU A 17 -6.08 14.68 -11.14
C GLU A 17 -5.30 14.98 -9.84
N ARG A 18 -5.94 14.90 -8.67
CA ARG A 18 -5.26 15.10 -7.36
C ARG A 18 -4.37 13.92 -6.98
N TRP A 19 -4.63 12.74 -7.55
CA TRP A 19 -3.93 11.51 -7.19
C TRP A 19 -2.66 11.34 -8.01
N SER A 20 -1.52 11.23 -7.33
CA SER A 20 -0.29 10.68 -7.93
C SER A 20 -0.31 9.16 -7.90
N LEU A 21 0.35 8.51 -8.86
CA LEU A 21 0.54 7.06 -8.86
C LEU A 21 1.99 6.71 -8.48
N GLN A 22 2.17 5.81 -7.51
CA GLN A 22 3.48 5.31 -7.12
C GLN A 22 3.51 3.79 -7.21
N ILE A 23 4.46 3.24 -7.97
CA ILE A 23 4.66 1.80 -8.17
C ILE A 23 5.93 1.38 -7.47
N LEU A 24 5.81 0.71 -6.32
CA LEU A 24 6.92 0.08 -5.61
C LEU A 24 7.07 -1.36 -6.12
N THR A 25 8.22 -1.71 -6.66
CA THR A 25 8.41 -3.02 -7.35
C THR A 25 9.87 -3.47 -7.35
N SER A 26 10.20 -4.60 -7.99
CA SER A 26 11.59 -5.05 -8.15
C SER A 26 12.37 -4.19 -9.14
N HIS A 27 13.71 -4.25 -9.10
CA HIS A 27 14.57 -3.53 -10.06
C HIS A 27 14.27 -3.91 -11.52
N GLU A 28 14.06 -5.20 -11.79
CA GLU A 28 13.74 -5.70 -13.12
C GLU A 28 12.39 -5.14 -13.61
N THR A 29 11.36 -5.19 -12.78
CA THR A 29 10.02 -4.69 -13.16
C THR A 29 10.03 -3.17 -13.30
N ALA A 30 10.78 -2.45 -12.45
CA ALA A 30 10.94 -1.00 -12.59
C ALA A 30 11.63 -0.61 -13.90
N SER A 31 12.69 -1.33 -14.29
CA SER A 31 13.38 -1.12 -15.56
C SER A 31 12.45 -1.40 -16.75
N TRP A 32 11.71 -2.50 -16.70
CA TRP A 32 10.73 -2.85 -17.73
C TRP A 32 9.61 -1.83 -17.85
N LEU A 33 9.01 -1.38 -16.75
CA LEU A 33 7.97 -0.33 -16.80
C LEU A 33 8.52 1.00 -17.34
N SER A 34 9.81 1.27 -17.13
CA SER A 34 10.47 2.47 -17.62
C SER A 34 10.95 2.37 -19.07
N SER A 35 10.66 1.28 -19.78
CA SER A 35 11.12 1.05 -21.16
C SER A 35 10.26 1.74 -22.23
N GLY A 36 9.45 2.74 -21.87
CA GLY A 36 8.58 3.47 -22.80
C GLY A 36 7.31 2.71 -23.21
N LEU A 37 6.68 2.01 -22.27
CA LEU A 37 5.40 1.32 -22.53
C LEU A 37 4.25 2.33 -22.63
N ASP A 38 3.39 2.21 -23.65
CA ASP A 38 2.28 3.15 -23.90
C ASP A 38 1.40 3.41 -22.68
N VAL A 39 1.07 2.36 -21.91
CA VAL A 39 0.28 2.50 -20.67
C VAL A 39 0.99 3.39 -19.66
N VAL A 40 2.31 3.22 -19.49
CA VAL A 40 3.10 3.99 -18.52
C VAL A 40 3.22 5.44 -18.97
N GLU A 41 3.48 5.68 -20.25
CA GLU A 41 3.55 7.03 -20.82
C GLU A 41 2.18 7.74 -20.77
N GLY A 42 1.09 7.00 -20.99
CA GLY A 42 -0.27 7.51 -20.81
C GLY A 42 -0.56 7.99 -19.39
N VAL A 43 -0.12 7.25 -18.37
CA VAL A 43 -0.22 7.69 -16.97
C VAL A 43 0.64 8.93 -16.72
N ARG A 44 1.90 8.94 -17.20
CA ARG A 44 2.82 10.09 -17.03
C ARG A 44 2.28 11.38 -17.63
N ALA A 45 1.53 11.29 -18.73
CA ALA A 45 0.93 12.45 -19.37
C ALA A 45 -0.22 13.07 -18.55
N LYS A 46 -0.89 12.28 -17.69
CA LYS A 46 -2.04 12.72 -16.89
C LYS A 46 -1.69 13.13 -15.47
N ARG A 47 -0.71 12.46 -14.84
CA ARG A 47 -0.40 12.62 -13.41
C ARG A 47 1.06 12.36 -13.09
N ARG A 48 1.49 12.76 -11.89
CA ARG A 48 2.79 12.37 -11.35
C ARG A 48 2.84 10.85 -11.17
N LEU A 49 3.78 10.21 -11.87
CA LEU A 49 4.08 8.78 -11.76
C LEU A 49 5.50 8.56 -11.20
N VAL A 50 5.58 7.84 -10.09
CA VAL A 50 6.83 7.39 -9.47
C VAL A 50 6.94 5.88 -9.64
N ILE A 51 8.05 5.40 -10.18
CA ILE A 51 8.36 3.97 -10.24
C ILE A 51 9.61 3.76 -9.39
N ARG A 52 9.47 3.02 -8.29
CA ARG A 52 10.51 2.88 -7.27
C ARG A 52 10.91 1.42 -7.11
N PRO A 53 12.15 1.05 -7.44
CA PRO A 53 12.66 -0.25 -7.07
C PRO A 53 12.85 -0.32 -5.55
N VAL A 54 12.41 -1.42 -4.94
CA VAL A 54 12.54 -1.67 -3.50
C VAL A 54 13.21 -3.03 -3.24
N PRO A 55 13.87 -3.22 -2.09
CA PRO A 55 14.64 -4.44 -1.83
C PRO A 55 13.77 -5.65 -1.43
N TRP A 56 12.50 -5.45 -1.09
CA TRP A 56 11.65 -6.53 -0.59
C TRP A 56 11.00 -7.34 -1.73
N PRO A 57 10.90 -8.68 -1.57
CA PRO A 57 10.20 -9.52 -2.54
C PRO A 57 8.68 -9.42 -2.37
N PHE A 58 7.94 -9.31 -3.47
CA PHE A 58 6.48 -9.29 -3.48
C PHE A 58 5.92 -10.69 -3.76
N ASN A 59 5.88 -11.54 -2.74
CA ASN A 59 5.23 -12.85 -2.78
C ASN A 59 4.25 -13.02 -1.62
N HIS A 60 3.44 -14.07 -1.67
CA HIS A 60 2.38 -14.33 -0.68
C HIS A 60 2.88 -14.34 0.78
N ASP A 61 4.10 -14.83 1.03
CA ASP A 61 4.65 -14.96 2.39
C ASP A 61 5.24 -13.66 2.93
N THR A 62 5.60 -12.74 2.02
CA THR A 62 6.30 -11.50 2.37
C THR A 62 5.36 -10.30 2.35
N ILE A 63 4.29 -10.32 1.56
CA ILE A 63 3.41 -9.16 1.38
C ILE A 63 2.81 -8.68 2.71
N ASN A 64 2.33 -9.60 3.55
CA ASN A 64 1.78 -9.26 4.85
C ASN A 64 2.85 -8.61 5.73
N LYS A 65 4.06 -9.16 5.76
CA LYS A 65 5.18 -8.64 6.56
C LYS A 65 5.59 -7.23 6.11
N ILE A 66 5.65 -6.99 4.80
CA ILE A 66 6.03 -5.69 4.24
C ILE A 66 4.98 -4.62 4.59
N MET A 67 3.69 -4.98 4.59
CA MET A 67 2.61 -4.05 4.94
C MET A 67 2.65 -3.61 6.42
N PHE A 68 3.33 -4.36 7.30
CA PHE A 68 3.61 -3.99 8.70
C PHE A 68 5.01 -3.41 8.92
N ASN A 69 5.78 -3.11 7.86
CA ASN A 69 7.14 -2.59 7.97
C ASN A 69 7.15 -1.07 7.78
N ALA A 70 7.59 -0.31 8.79
CA ALA A 70 7.71 1.15 8.72
C ALA A 70 8.56 1.63 7.54
N SER A 71 9.68 0.96 7.24
CA SER A 71 10.58 1.32 6.13
C SER A 71 9.92 1.18 4.76
N PHE A 72 8.96 0.26 4.60
CA PHE A 72 8.19 0.15 3.36
C PHE A 72 7.31 1.38 3.14
N TRP A 73 6.61 1.82 4.18
CA TRP A 73 5.76 3.00 4.13
C TRP A 73 6.58 4.29 4.02
N GLU A 74 7.78 4.35 4.59
CA GLU A 74 8.73 5.45 4.42
C GLU A 74 9.27 5.54 2.98
N ALA A 75 9.31 4.42 2.25
CA ALA A 75 9.68 4.39 0.84
C ALA A 75 8.61 4.99 -0.08
N ILE A 76 7.41 5.32 0.40
CA ILE A 76 6.42 6.08 -0.38
C ILE A 76 6.84 7.56 -0.41
N GLU A 77 6.95 8.15 -1.60
CA GLU A 77 7.31 9.56 -1.73
C GLU A 77 6.31 10.45 -0.98
N PRO A 78 6.80 11.43 -0.20
CA PRO A 78 5.95 12.39 0.47
C PRO A 78 5.00 13.07 -0.53
N SER A 79 3.75 13.18 -0.11
CA SER A 79 2.72 13.95 -0.78
C SER A 79 2.14 14.94 0.22
N ASN A 80 1.49 16.00 -0.26
CA ASN A 80 0.78 16.93 0.61
C ASN A 80 -0.49 16.31 1.24
N ALA A 81 -0.86 15.09 0.84
CA ALA A 81 -1.96 14.31 1.39
C ALA A 81 -1.45 13.10 2.18
N ASP A 82 -2.16 12.76 3.25
CA ASP A 82 -1.86 11.60 4.11
C ASP A 82 -2.47 10.28 3.58
N LYS A 83 -3.43 10.39 2.66
CA LYS A 83 -4.24 9.25 2.20
C LYS A 83 -3.51 8.47 1.12
N VAL A 84 -3.45 7.16 1.28
CA VAL A 84 -2.84 6.22 0.34
C VAL A 84 -3.86 5.16 -0.06
N LEU A 85 -4.14 5.06 -1.36
CA LEU A 85 -4.82 3.90 -1.93
C LEU A 85 -3.78 2.86 -2.33
N VAL A 86 -3.81 1.72 -1.65
CA VAL A 86 -3.02 0.53 -1.97
C VAL A 86 -3.81 -0.33 -2.94
N PHE A 87 -3.17 -0.80 -4.00
CA PHE A 87 -3.69 -1.84 -4.89
C PHE A 87 -2.57 -2.83 -5.25
N GLN A 88 -2.89 -4.12 -5.30
CA GLN A 88 -1.98 -5.20 -5.66
C GLN A 88 -2.27 -5.69 -7.09
N SER A 89 -1.41 -6.55 -7.63
CA SER A 89 -1.49 -7.02 -9.01
C SER A 89 -2.72 -7.90 -9.31
N ASP A 90 -3.47 -8.30 -8.29
CA ASP A 90 -4.71 -9.06 -8.34
C ASP A 90 -5.96 -8.20 -8.05
N SER A 91 -5.81 -6.87 -8.04
CA SER A 91 -6.90 -5.93 -7.78
C SER A 91 -7.53 -5.39 -9.07
N VAL A 92 -8.81 -5.03 -8.99
CA VAL A 92 -9.54 -4.30 -10.03
C VAL A 92 -10.46 -3.28 -9.37
N MET A 93 -10.44 -2.05 -9.89
CA MET A 93 -11.35 -0.98 -9.51
C MET A 93 -12.56 -0.99 -10.44
N CYS A 94 -13.75 -0.90 -9.83
CA CYS A 94 -15.04 -0.94 -10.51
C CYS A 94 -15.93 0.18 -9.99
N GLY A 95 -16.82 0.67 -10.85
CA GLY A 95 -17.82 1.69 -10.50
C GLY A 95 -17.42 3.09 -10.96
N SER A 96 -18.30 4.05 -10.72
CA SER A 96 -18.16 5.44 -11.22
C SER A 96 -18.16 6.48 -10.09
N GLY A 97 -17.96 6.06 -8.84
CA GLY A 97 -17.89 6.96 -7.69
C GLY A 97 -16.54 7.68 -7.63
N ASP A 98 -16.50 8.85 -6.99
CA ASP A 98 -15.23 9.54 -6.75
C ASP A 98 -14.53 8.90 -5.55
N LEU A 99 -13.25 8.59 -5.69
CA LEU A 99 -12.43 8.08 -4.59
C LEU A 99 -12.37 9.08 -3.43
N ASP A 100 -12.55 10.36 -3.74
CA ASP A 100 -12.51 11.44 -2.77
C ASP A 100 -13.66 11.39 -1.75
N ASP A 101 -14.78 10.75 -2.10
CA ASP A 101 -15.92 10.51 -1.19
C ASP A 101 -15.55 9.62 0.01
N PHE A 102 -14.42 8.90 -0.09
CA PHE A 102 -13.95 7.98 0.94
C PHE A 102 -12.84 8.56 1.83
N LEU A 103 -12.40 9.80 1.59
CA LEU A 103 -11.26 10.39 2.30
C LEU A 103 -11.55 10.71 3.77
N GLU A 104 -12.81 10.71 4.19
CA GLU A 104 -13.18 10.86 5.61
C GLU A 104 -12.77 9.64 6.47
N TYR A 105 -12.54 8.47 5.86
CA TYR A 105 -12.21 7.25 6.56
C TYR A 105 -10.70 7.02 6.64
N ASP A 106 -10.21 6.61 7.81
CA ASP A 106 -8.79 6.29 8.01
C ASP A 106 -8.37 4.93 7.48
N TYR A 107 -9.33 4.01 7.37
CA TYR A 107 -9.10 2.69 6.82
C TYR A 107 -10.34 2.15 6.11
N ILE A 108 -10.16 1.74 4.86
CA ILE A 108 -11.13 0.96 4.08
C ILE A 108 -10.39 -0.20 3.45
N GLY A 109 -10.93 -1.41 3.55
CA GLY A 109 -10.37 -2.60 2.92
C GLY A 109 -11.46 -3.60 2.54
N ALA A 110 -11.06 -4.70 1.90
CA ALA A 110 -12.06 -5.69 1.48
C ALA A 110 -12.65 -6.42 2.70
N PRO A 111 -13.97 -6.70 2.68
CA PRO A 111 -14.63 -7.26 3.83
C PRO A 111 -14.29 -8.73 4.04
N TRP A 112 -13.91 -9.08 5.27
CA TRP A 112 -13.84 -10.46 5.73
C TRP A 112 -15.23 -10.93 6.14
N LYS A 113 -15.94 -11.59 5.21
CA LYS A 113 -17.30 -12.12 5.42
C LYS A 113 -17.44 -13.06 6.62
N HIS A 114 -16.33 -13.63 7.10
CA HIS A 114 -16.29 -14.58 8.21
C HIS A 114 -16.05 -13.91 9.58
N ARG A 115 -15.90 -12.58 9.64
CA ARG A 115 -15.64 -11.83 10.88
C ARG A 115 -16.86 -10.99 11.29
N PRO A 116 -17.05 -10.71 12.59
CA PRO A 116 -18.11 -9.83 13.08
C PRO A 116 -18.05 -8.43 12.46
N LEU A 117 -19.21 -7.76 12.39
CA LEU A 117 -19.30 -6.34 12.01
C LEU A 117 -18.34 -5.51 12.87
N GLY A 118 -17.55 -4.64 12.24
CA GLY A 118 -16.52 -3.84 12.91
C GLY A 118 -15.12 -4.50 12.97
N LEU A 119 -15.03 -5.83 12.77
CA LEU A 119 -13.77 -6.56 12.59
C LEU A 119 -13.67 -7.22 11.21
N SER A 120 -14.65 -6.93 10.35
CA SER A 120 -14.83 -7.55 9.05
C SER A 120 -14.05 -6.86 7.95
N VAL A 121 -12.88 -6.28 8.22
CA VAL A 121 -12.07 -5.59 7.23
C VAL A 121 -10.64 -6.10 7.35
N GLY A 122 -10.05 -6.63 6.27
CA GLY A 122 -8.67 -7.09 6.41
C GLY A 122 -7.96 -7.67 5.20
N ASN A 123 -8.56 -7.74 4.01
CA ASN A 123 -7.73 -7.87 2.82
C ASN A 123 -7.11 -6.50 2.51
N GLY A 124 -5.81 -6.37 2.74
CA GLY A 124 -5.05 -5.14 2.53
C GLY A 124 -4.61 -4.90 1.09
N GLY A 125 -4.86 -5.85 0.18
CA GLY A 125 -4.40 -5.79 -1.21
C GLY A 125 -5.08 -4.71 -2.04
N PHE A 126 -6.32 -4.32 -1.68
CA PHE A 126 -6.98 -3.12 -2.17
C PHE A 126 -7.55 -2.35 -0.98
N SER A 127 -6.90 -1.27 -0.56
CA SER A 127 -7.28 -0.56 0.67
C SER A 127 -6.92 0.93 0.65
N LEU A 128 -7.79 1.77 1.21
CA LEU A 128 -7.51 3.18 1.49
C LEU A 128 -7.03 3.31 2.93
N ARG A 129 -5.95 4.07 3.16
CA ARG A 129 -5.34 4.22 4.50
C ARG A 129 -4.85 5.63 4.75
N SER A 130 -4.96 6.09 6.00
CA SER A 130 -4.17 7.21 6.54
C SER A 130 -2.76 6.71 6.85
N ARG A 131 -1.75 7.20 6.13
CA ARG A 131 -0.35 6.75 6.29
C ARG A 131 0.18 7.11 7.67
N SER A 132 -0.14 8.30 8.17
CA SER A 132 0.29 8.78 9.49
C SER A 132 -0.16 7.85 10.62
N LEU A 133 -1.46 7.53 10.68
CA LEU A 133 -2.03 6.62 11.67
C LEU A 133 -1.47 5.20 11.55
N LEU A 134 -1.29 4.70 10.32
CA LEU A 134 -0.69 3.38 10.12
C LEU A 134 0.75 3.33 10.65
N MET A 135 1.54 4.37 10.38
CA MET A 135 2.91 4.48 10.87
C MET A 135 2.97 4.57 12.39
N GLU A 136 2.03 5.30 13.00
CA GLU A 136 1.87 5.34 14.46
C GLU A 136 1.61 3.93 15.02
N CYS A 137 0.62 3.20 14.47
CA CYS A 137 0.32 1.84 14.90
C CYS A 137 1.52 0.88 14.76
N ILE A 138 2.26 0.92 13.65
CA ILE A 138 3.43 0.06 13.45
C ILE A 138 4.48 0.34 14.53
N ARG A 139 4.78 1.62 14.80
CA ARG A 139 5.79 2.01 15.78
C ARG A 139 5.37 1.66 17.21
N SER A 140 4.11 1.83 17.56
CA SER A 140 3.60 1.40 18.87
C SER A 140 3.72 -0.10 19.08
N CYS A 141 3.48 -0.93 18.04
CA CYS A 141 3.69 -2.37 18.13
C CYS A 141 5.17 -2.75 18.29
N GLU A 142 6.09 -2.05 17.60
CA GLU A 142 7.53 -2.26 17.76
C GLU A 142 8.00 -1.90 19.18
N GLU A 143 7.48 -0.81 19.75
CA GLU A 143 7.75 -0.42 21.14
C GLU A 143 7.19 -1.44 22.14
N GLU A 144 5.98 -1.95 21.92
CA GLU A 144 5.39 -3.00 22.75
C GLU A 144 6.20 -4.31 22.68
N GLU A 145 6.63 -4.75 21.49
CA GLU A 145 7.51 -5.92 21.34
C GLU A 145 8.85 -5.71 22.07
N VAL A 146 9.47 -4.53 21.92
CA VAL A 146 10.71 -4.20 22.65
C VAL A 146 10.47 -4.20 24.16
N SER A 147 9.33 -3.67 24.63
CA SER A 147 8.98 -3.64 26.05
C SER A 147 8.74 -5.05 26.63
N LEU A 148 8.09 -5.94 25.87
CA LEU A 148 7.87 -7.33 26.24
C LEU A 148 9.20 -8.10 26.31
N VAL A 149 10.10 -7.88 25.34
CA VAL A 149 11.46 -8.43 25.34
C VAL A 149 12.27 -7.89 26.54
N HIS A 150 12.08 -6.63 26.93
CA HIS A 150 12.76 -6.03 28.08
C HIS A 150 12.20 -6.52 29.43
N CYS A 151 10.93 -6.91 29.48
CA CYS A 151 10.35 -7.52 30.67
C CYS A 151 10.86 -8.96 30.89
N ASP A 152 11.04 -9.75 29.82
CA ASP A 152 11.50 -11.13 29.90
C ASP A 152 12.98 -11.26 30.34
N THR A 153 13.81 -10.24 30.13
CA THR A 153 15.24 -10.27 30.55
C THR A 153 15.47 -9.95 32.02
N THR A 154 14.43 -9.58 32.78
CA THR A 154 14.56 -9.20 34.21
C THR A 154 14.08 -10.29 35.19
N LEU A 155 13.69 -11.48 34.70
CA LEU A 155 13.12 -12.55 35.55
C LEU A 155 14.05 -13.75 35.81
N ASN A 156 15.36 -13.68 35.55
CA ASN A 156 16.29 -14.78 35.81
C ASN A 156 17.58 -14.35 36.54
N GLU A 157 17.44 -13.65 37.66
CA GLU A 157 18.47 -13.65 38.71
C GLU A 157 17.81 -13.87 40.07
N GLY A 158 17.74 -15.14 40.48
CA GLY A 158 17.25 -15.61 41.78
C GLY A 158 17.73 -17.02 42.07
#